data_AF-A0A3D2P9L7-F1
#
_entry.id   AF-A0A3D2P9L7-F1
#
_cell.length_a   1.000
_cell.length_b   1.000
_cell.length_c   1.000
_cell.angle_alpha   90.00
_cell.angle_beta   90.00
_cell.angle_gamma   90.00
#
_symmetry.space_group_name_H-M   'P 1'
#
loop_
_entity.id
_entity.type
_entity.pdbx_description
1 polymer ?
#
loop_
_entity_poly.entity_id
_entity_poly.type
_entity_poly.pdbx_seq_one_letter_code
_entity_poly.pdbx_strand_id
1 'polypeptide(L)'
;MKKLFFFLLFISLILCLPILFSRISLEKSNRTVEVCLDWTSFQQKCKEENLPWEEFLLKIRDYGISSLGLGEDNFTEIEDKIYIFTAGEREKLVLLGLIAPTALPEGETWVFRDKSFFTRIKNILEKKLNRSLTYFQRGEYFFLSLPRTFAQSSYSIRENISGKPKHSRAKVRGEPNGLNYVDFRFGYQEEKIRQAKNYGLKVLLQTESLSVGESVPAGFSFFGYKENISAFTFPSYLQFIPLLPSEEKINPVRKFEEDFLSPGIKLALSEFLLQSESRKFSQLNHSVSRLHYFGPEEYSLYGKQKKAEEKILKRLIRAVKERNVRLLYLYPLPKEFLPAGDGYFDEHYNFFAKLKKNLDKEKFKLGINNPFPQANFLAPRAKLLRQFLSY
;
A
#
# COMPACT_ATOMS: atom_id res chain seq x y z
N MET A 1 -12.40 -52.90 15.04
CA MET A 1 -11.57 -51.82 14.46
C MET A 1 -12.27 -51.04 13.35
N LYS A 2 -12.74 -51.66 12.25
CA LYS A 2 -13.41 -50.94 11.14
C LYS A 2 -14.62 -50.08 11.55
N LYS A 3 -15.50 -50.61 12.42
CA LYS A 3 -16.68 -49.86 12.94
C LYS A 3 -16.30 -48.60 13.73
N LEU A 4 -15.22 -48.67 14.51
CA LEU A 4 -14.70 -47.53 15.27
C LEU A 4 -14.14 -46.44 14.35
N PHE A 5 -13.45 -46.82 13.27
CA PHE A 5 -12.94 -45.88 12.27
C PHE A 5 -14.07 -45.14 11.56
N PHE A 6 -15.12 -45.86 11.11
CA PHE A 6 -16.30 -45.23 10.50
C PHE A 6 -17.02 -44.29 11.47
N PHE A 7 -17.11 -44.67 12.75
CA PHE A 7 -17.70 -43.81 13.78
C PHE A 7 -16.90 -42.51 13.99
N LEU A 8 -15.57 -42.60 14.07
CA LEU A 8 -14.70 -41.41 14.18
C LEU A 8 -14.77 -40.51 12.95
N LEU A 9 -14.83 -41.10 11.74
CA LEU A 9 -15.01 -40.36 10.49
C LEU A 9 -16.37 -39.67 10.41
N PHE A 10 -17.42 -40.31 10.93
CA PHE A 10 -18.76 -39.72 10.99
C PHE A 10 -18.80 -38.55 11.98
N ILE A 11 -18.19 -38.69 13.16
CA ILE A 11 -18.07 -37.60 14.13
C ILE A 11 -17.30 -36.41 13.54
N SER A 12 -16.18 -36.66 12.84
CA SER A 12 -15.39 -35.57 12.25
C SER A 12 -16.17 -34.82 11.15
N LEU A 13 -17.01 -35.52 10.38
CA LEU A 13 -17.90 -34.90 9.40
C LEU A 13 -18.92 -33.98 10.07
N ILE A 14 -19.55 -34.44 11.17
CA ILE A 14 -20.53 -33.65 11.93
C ILE A 14 -19.86 -32.42 12.54
N LEU A 15 -18.66 -32.55 13.11
CA LEU A 15 -17.92 -31.44 13.69
C LEU A 15 -17.52 -30.37 12.65
N CYS A 16 -17.47 -30.72 11.36
CA CYS A 16 -17.21 -29.78 10.27
C CYS A 16 -18.46 -28.99 9.83
N LEU A 17 -19.68 -29.45 10.13
CA LEU A 17 -20.92 -28.81 9.66
C LEU A 17 -21.07 -27.35 10.14
N PRO A 18 -20.80 -26.99 11.42
CA PRO A 18 -20.92 -25.62 11.88
C PRO A 18 -19.95 -24.66 11.16
N ILE A 19 -18.75 -25.12 10.84
CA ILE A 19 -17.74 -24.36 10.11
C ILE A 19 -18.21 -24.11 8.67
N LEU A 20 -18.75 -25.15 8.01
CA LEU A 20 -19.33 -25.04 6.68
C LEU A 20 -20.52 -24.07 6.65
N PHE A 21 -21.43 -24.15 7.63
CA PHE A 21 -22.59 -23.27 7.70
C PHE A 21 -22.18 -21.81 7.91
N SER A 22 -21.25 -21.57 8.85
CA SER A 22 -20.69 -20.22 9.10
C SER A 22 -20.07 -19.64 7.84
N ARG A 23 -19.30 -20.46 7.09
CA ARG A 23 -18.69 -20.07 5.82
C ARG A 23 -19.74 -19.73 4.76
N ILE A 24 -20.76 -20.57 4.57
CA ILE A 24 -21.82 -20.36 3.59
C ILE A 24 -22.61 -19.08 3.91
N SER A 25 -22.89 -18.82 5.20
CA SER A 25 -23.61 -17.62 5.63
C SER A 25 -22.82 -16.35 5.29
N LEU A 26 -21.52 -16.31 5.59
CA LEU A 26 -20.64 -15.19 5.23
C LEU A 26 -20.56 -14.97 3.72
N GLU A 27 -20.39 -16.04 2.95
CA GLU A 27 -20.30 -15.98 1.49
C GLU A 27 -21.60 -15.51 0.82
N LYS A 28 -22.76 -15.80 1.42
CA LYS A 28 -24.05 -15.26 0.96
C LYS A 28 -24.24 -13.80 1.32
N SER A 29 -23.77 -13.37 2.50
CA SER A 29 -23.93 -12.00 2.98
C SER A 29 -23.13 -10.96 2.18
N ASN A 30 -22.03 -11.37 1.54
CA ASN A 30 -21.14 -10.47 0.82
C ASN A 30 -20.63 -11.07 -0.49
N ARG A 31 -21.18 -10.57 -1.60
CA ARG A 31 -20.83 -10.96 -2.97
C ARG A 31 -20.35 -9.81 -3.84
N THR A 32 -20.00 -8.69 -3.21
CA THR A 32 -19.45 -7.53 -3.92
C THR A 32 -17.94 -7.63 -3.96
N VAL A 33 -17.36 -7.48 -5.15
CA VAL A 33 -15.91 -7.51 -5.37
C VAL A 33 -15.47 -6.16 -5.89
N GLU A 34 -14.56 -5.53 -5.16
CA GLU A 34 -13.88 -4.32 -5.61
C GLU A 34 -12.67 -4.71 -6.45
N VAL A 35 -12.55 -4.11 -7.62
CA VAL A 35 -11.31 -4.14 -8.40
C VAL A 35 -10.68 -2.76 -8.30
N CYS A 36 -9.46 -2.76 -7.80
CA CYS A 36 -8.60 -1.61 -7.58
C CYS A 36 -7.41 -1.71 -8.54
N LEU A 37 -7.16 -0.66 -9.31
CA LEU A 37 -6.00 -0.61 -10.22
C LEU A 37 -4.88 0.24 -9.61
N ASP A 38 -3.63 -0.18 -9.76
CA ASP A 38 -2.48 0.60 -9.30
C ASP A 38 -2.36 1.95 -10.02
N TRP A 39 -2.46 3.07 -9.30
CA TRP A 39 -2.47 4.39 -9.92
C TRP A 39 -1.20 4.65 -10.72
N THR A 40 -0.04 4.52 -10.07
CA THR A 40 1.25 4.93 -10.64
C THR A 40 1.60 4.10 -11.86
N SER A 41 1.41 2.78 -11.78
CA SER A 41 1.77 1.87 -12.87
C SER A 41 0.84 2.03 -14.09
N PHE A 42 -0.47 2.18 -13.89
CA PHE A 42 -1.37 2.43 -15.01
C PHE A 42 -1.18 3.81 -15.63
N GLN A 43 -0.89 4.84 -14.81
CA GLN A 43 -0.60 6.18 -15.33
C GLN A 43 0.68 6.20 -16.15
N GLN A 44 1.75 5.55 -15.67
CA GLN A 44 2.98 5.37 -16.45
C GLN A 44 2.67 4.64 -17.77
N LYS A 45 1.87 3.57 -17.71
CA LYS A 45 1.56 2.80 -18.91
C LYS A 45 0.72 3.57 -19.93
N CYS A 46 -0.18 4.44 -19.47
CA CYS A 46 -0.92 5.36 -20.33
C CYS A 46 0.03 6.30 -21.09
N LYS A 47 1.05 6.85 -20.40
CA LYS A 47 2.08 7.67 -21.03
C LYS A 47 2.88 6.89 -22.09
N GLU A 48 3.27 5.65 -21.79
CA GLU A 48 4.03 4.80 -22.73
C GLU A 48 3.25 4.47 -24.01
N GLU A 49 1.95 4.26 -23.90
CA GLU A 49 1.08 3.90 -25.03
C GLU A 49 0.35 5.11 -25.65
N ASN A 50 0.73 6.35 -25.27
CA ASN A 50 0.12 7.61 -25.72
C ASN A 50 -1.41 7.68 -25.52
N LEU A 51 -1.94 7.06 -24.47
CA LEU A 51 -3.35 7.16 -24.09
C LEU A 51 -3.52 8.29 -23.05
N PRO A 52 -4.40 9.27 -23.27
CA PRO A 52 -4.72 10.27 -22.24
C PRO A 52 -5.23 9.61 -20.96
N TRP A 53 -4.68 10.02 -19.82
CA TRP A 53 -5.02 9.43 -18.51
C TRP A 53 -6.52 9.57 -18.20
N GLU A 54 -7.09 10.70 -18.56
CA GLU A 54 -8.50 11.03 -18.37
C GLU A 54 -9.42 10.09 -19.17
N GLU A 55 -9.01 9.72 -20.39
CA GLU A 55 -9.74 8.76 -21.23
C GLU A 55 -9.72 7.37 -20.60
N PHE A 56 -8.55 6.93 -20.11
CA PHE A 56 -8.41 5.68 -19.38
C PHE A 56 -9.34 5.64 -18.16
N LEU A 57 -9.33 6.69 -17.34
CA LEU A 57 -10.16 6.79 -16.12
C LEU A 57 -11.67 6.70 -16.41
N LEU A 58 -12.13 7.29 -17.50
CA LEU A 58 -13.53 7.17 -17.94
C LEU A 58 -13.85 5.73 -18.35
N LYS A 59 -13.01 5.14 -19.20
CA LYS A 59 -13.26 3.84 -19.84
C LYS A 59 -13.22 2.67 -18.84
N ILE A 60 -12.32 2.68 -17.85
CA ILE A 60 -12.22 1.58 -16.86
C ILE A 60 -13.50 1.38 -16.03
N ARG A 61 -14.31 2.43 -15.84
CA ARG A 61 -15.55 2.33 -15.06
C ARG A 61 -16.61 1.48 -15.74
N ASP A 62 -16.66 1.50 -17.08
CA ASP A 62 -17.60 0.69 -17.84
C ASP A 62 -17.35 -0.82 -17.62
N TYR A 63 -16.10 -1.17 -17.32
CA TYR A 63 -15.66 -2.51 -16.96
C TYR A 63 -15.83 -2.86 -15.47
N GLY A 64 -16.43 -1.97 -14.67
CA GLY A 64 -16.74 -2.21 -13.26
C GLY A 64 -15.56 -2.00 -12.30
N ILE A 65 -14.48 -1.35 -12.76
CA ILE A 65 -13.43 -0.86 -11.88
C ILE A 65 -14.01 0.26 -11.02
N SER A 66 -13.70 0.24 -9.72
CA SER A 66 -14.35 1.12 -8.73
C SER A 66 -13.38 1.90 -7.86
N SER A 67 -12.10 1.55 -7.89
CA SER A 67 -11.08 2.29 -7.14
C SER A 67 -9.70 2.26 -7.79
N LEU A 68 -8.86 3.18 -7.33
CA LEU A 68 -7.45 3.27 -7.69
C LEU A 68 -6.59 3.17 -6.43
N GLY A 69 -5.48 2.45 -6.54
CA GLY A 69 -4.51 2.26 -5.50
C GLY A 69 -3.54 3.42 -5.44
N LEU A 70 -3.49 4.12 -4.31
CA LEU A 70 -2.64 5.29 -4.14
C LEU A 70 -1.64 5.03 -3.01
N GLY A 71 -0.36 4.97 -3.38
CA GLY A 71 0.75 4.99 -2.44
C GLY A 71 1.07 6.39 -1.94
N GLU A 72 1.88 6.44 -0.88
CA GLU A 72 2.41 7.70 -0.36
C GLU A 72 3.49 8.26 -1.29
N ASP A 73 3.55 9.58 -1.38
CA ASP A 73 4.60 10.30 -2.08
C ASP A 73 5.96 9.90 -1.49
N ASN A 74 6.88 9.51 -2.36
CA ASN A 74 8.29 9.33 -2.01
C ASN A 74 9.08 10.60 -2.38
N PHE A 75 10.37 10.60 -2.05
CA PHE A 75 11.25 11.73 -2.34
C PHE A 75 11.29 12.08 -3.84
N THR A 76 11.45 11.08 -4.71
CA THR A 76 11.47 11.28 -6.18
C THR A 76 10.18 11.93 -6.70
N GLU A 77 9.02 11.61 -6.13
CA GLU A 77 7.75 12.22 -6.52
C GLU A 77 7.58 13.68 -6.07
N ILE A 78 8.29 14.10 -5.02
CA ILE A 78 8.26 15.48 -4.53
C ILE A 78 9.44 16.32 -5.04
N GLU A 79 10.53 15.70 -5.47
CA GLU A 79 11.78 16.33 -5.89
C GLU A 79 11.52 17.34 -7.02
N ASP A 80 10.73 16.97 -8.03
CA ASP A 80 10.35 17.87 -9.14
C ASP A 80 9.52 19.08 -8.71
N LYS A 81 8.99 19.09 -7.48
CA LYS A 81 8.15 20.17 -6.91
C LYS A 81 8.91 21.06 -5.93
N ILE A 82 10.17 20.77 -5.64
CA ILE A 82 11.00 21.51 -4.69
C ILE A 82 12.34 21.88 -5.33
N TYR A 83 12.91 23.02 -4.93
CA TYR A 83 14.31 23.30 -5.19
C TYR A 83 15.14 22.96 -3.95
N ILE A 84 16.18 22.17 -4.13
CA ILE A 84 17.04 21.72 -3.03
C ILE A 84 18.34 22.51 -3.12
N PHE A 85 18.71 23.16 -2.02
CA PHE A 85 20.03 23.73 -1.81
C PHE A 85 20.76 22.88 -0.78
N THR A 86 21.70 22.07 -1.25
CA THR A 86 22.60 21.33 -0.35
C THR A 86 23.54 22.31 0.37
N ALA A 87 24.10 21.88 1.51
CA ALA A 87 25.08 22.69 2.24
C ALA A 87 26.28 23.08 1.34
N GLY A 88 26.73 22.16 0.49
CA GLY A 88 27.84 22.42 -0.46
C GLY A 88 27.48 23.37 -1.60
N GLU A 89 26.25 23.33 -2.13
CA GLU A 89 25.80 24.32 -3.12
C GLU A 89 25.69 25.71 -2.51
N ARG A 90 25.14 25.81 -1.30
CA ARG A 90 25.14 27.07 -0.55
C ARG A 90 26.55 27.63 -0.40
N GLU A 91 27.51 26.81 0.05
CA GLU A 91 28.91 27.24 0.20
C GLU A 91 29.48 27.77 -1.11
N LYS A 92 29.23 27.07 -2.23
CA LYS A 92 29.64 27.54 -3.57
C LYS A 92 29.00 28.89 -3.92
N LEU A 93 27.69 29.07 -3.69
CA LEU A 93 27.00 30.33 -3.98
C LEU A 93 27.55 31.49 -3.13
N VAL A 94 27.91 31.24 -1.87
CA VAL A 94 28.55 32.22 -0.98
C VAL A 94 29.96 32.56 -1.48
N LEU A 95 30.77 31.55 -1.84
CA LEU A 95 32.13 31.73 -2.36
C LEU A 95 32.16 32.51 -3.68
N LEU A 96 31.17 32.31 -4.53
CA LEU A 96 31.00 33.06 -5.79
C LEU A 96 30.43 34.46 -5.58
N GLY A 97 30.11 34.87 -4.34
CA GLY A 97 29.54 36.18 -4.03
C GLY A 97 28.10 36.36 -4.51
N LEU A 98 27.40 35.28 -4.88
CA LEU A 98 26.03 35.34 -5.40
C LEU A 98 24.99 35.53 -4.29
N ILE A 99 25.31 35.07 -3.08
CA ILE A 99 24.47 35.25 -1.89
C ILE A 99 25.31 35.59 -0.66
N ALA A 100 24.72 36.31 0.30
CA ALA A 100 25.37 36.55 1.59
C ALA A 100 25.45 35.23 2.42
N PRO A 101 26.46 35.06 3.29
CA PRO A 101 26.58 33.88 4.16
C PRO A 101 25.33 33.62 5.02
N THR A 102 24.59 34.67 5.37
CA THR A 102 23.37 34.64 6.19
C THR A 102 22.09 34.48 5.36
N ALA A 103 22.17 34.48 4.03
CA ALA A 103 21.00 34.44 3.16
C ALA A 103 20.25 33.10 3.22
N LEU A 104 20.98 32.00 3.42
CA LEU A 104 20.47 30.64 3.62
C LEU A 104 21.10 30.03 4.89
N PRO A 105 20.34 29.21 5.65
CA PRO A 105 20.86 28.44 6.78
C PRO A 105 22.02 27.51 6.38
N GLU A 106 22.89 27.14 7.32
CA GLU A 106 24.05 26.27 7.05
C GLU A 106 23.73 24.81 6.71
N GLY A 107 22.45 24.41 6.80
CA GLY A 107 21.97 23.09 6.45
C GLY A 107 21.44 23.01 5.03
N GLU A 108 20.92 21.82 4.71
CA GLU A 108 20.11 21.64 3.50
C GLU A 108 18.85 22.50 3.59
N THR A 109 18.48 23.17 2.50
CA THR A 109 17.29 24.02 2.44
C THR A 109 16.42 23.59 1.28
N TRP A 110 15.17 23.23 1.56
CA TRP A 110 14.16 22.97 0.54
C TRP A 110 13.32 24.20 0.29
N VAL A 111 13.11 24.55 -0.97
CA VAL A 111 12.36 25.72 -1.37
C VAL A 111 11.11 25.29 -2.11
N PHE A 112 9.99 25.83 -1.66
CA PHE A 112 8.65 25.52 -2.15
C PHE A 112 8.01 26.78 -2.70
N ARG A 113 7.23 26.65 -3.77
CA ARG A 113 6.38 27.73 -4.27
C ARG A 113 4.93 27.60 -3.79
N ASP A 114 4.43 26.37 -3.69
CA ASP A 114 3.07 26.09 -3.25
C ASP A 114 3.00 26.05 -1.72
N LYS A 115 2.19 26.96 -1.13
CA LYS A 115 2.00 27.09 0.32
C LYS A 115 1.34 25.85 0.96
N SER A 116 0.37 25.24 0.27
CA SER A 116 -0.35 24.07 0.75
C SER A 116 0.57 22.86 0.80
N PHE A 117 1.37 22.67 -0.26
CA PHE A 117 2.38 21.63 -0.36
C PHE A 117 3.50 21.84 0.68
N PHE A 118 4.02 23.06 0.83
CA PHE A 118 4.97 23.42 1.89
C PHE A 118 4.44 23.05 3.28
N THR A 119 3.21 23.45 3.59
CA THR A 119 2.59 23.21 4.90
C THR A 119 2.46 21.71 5.17
N ARG A 120 2.03 20.93 4.17
CA ARG A 120 1.96 19.47 4.24
C ARG A 120 3.33 18.86 4.53
N ILE A 121 4.34 19.15 3.71
CA ILE A 121 5.68 18.57 3.83
C ILE A 121 6.34 18.96 5.16
N LYS A 122 6.25 20.24 5.56
CA LYS A 122 6.75 20.72 6.85
C LYS A 122 6.14 19.95 8.01
N ASN A 123 4.81 19.82 8.06
CA ASN A 123 4.14 19.11 9.14
C ASN A 123 4.59 17.64 9.22
N ILE A 124 4.75 16.97 8.07
CA ILE A 124 5.21 15.56 8.01
C ILE A 124 6.62 15.45 8.58
N LEU A 125 7.52 16.31 8.11
CA LEU A 125 8.90 16.30 8.55
C LEU A 125 9.04 16.65 10.04
N GLU A 126 8.30 17.65 10.54
CA GLU A 126 8.33 18.01 11.96
C GLU A 126 7.88 16.87 12.87
N LYS A 127 6.84 16.12 12.47
CA LYS A 127 6.42 14.93 13.20
C LYS A 127 7.43 13.79 13.12
N LYS A 128 7.92 13.46 11.91
CA LYS A 128 8.91 12.38 11.71
C LYS A 128 10.22 12.64 12.43
N LEU A 129 10.63 13.91 12.48
CA LEU A 129 11.85 14.34 13.18
C LEU A 129 11.61 14.65 14.66
N ASN A 130 10.35 14.60 15.12
CA ASN A 130 9.91 14.98 16.45
C ASN A 130 10.48 16.33 16.92
N ARG A 131 10.48 17.32 16.04
CA ARG A 131 11.05 18.66 16.29
C ARG A 131 10.46 19.70 15.36
N SER A 132 10.39 20.95 15.81
CA SER A 132 10.02 22.06 14.93
C SER A 132 11.14 22.36 13.94
N LEU A 133 10.77 22.66 12.70
CA LEU A 133 11.68 23.05 11.63
C LEU A 133 11.61 24.56 11.42
N THR A 134 12.78 25.17 11.25
CA THR A 134 12.86 26.59 10.94
C THR A 134 12.53 26.81 9.47
N TYR A 135 11.77 27.86 9.20
CA TYR A 135 11.44 28.27 7.84
C TYR A 135 11.32 29.79 7.77
N PHE A 136 11.43 30.32 6.55
CA PHE A 136 11.13 31.72 6.27
C PHE A 136 10.52 31.86 4.88
N GLN A 137 9.84 32.97 4.63
CA GLN A 137 9.19 33.27 3.35
C GLN A 137 9.87 34.46 2.68
N ARG A 138 10.10 34.38 1.36
CA ARG A 138 10.51 35.51 0.53
C ARG A 138 9.67 35.54 -0.73
N GLY A 139 8.81 36.55 -0.86
CA GLY A 139 7.82 36.62 -1.94
C GLY A 139 6.88 35.41 -1.91
N GLU A 140 6.76 34.71 -3.03
CA GLU A 140 5.95 33.49 -3.16
C GLU A 140 6.67 32.20 -2.68
N TYR A 141 7.94 32.31 -2.26
CA TYR A 141 8.76 31.15 -1.94
C TYR A 141 8.88 30.91 -0.44
N PHE A 142 8.77 29.65 -0.03
CA PHE A 142 8.93 29.17 1.34
C PHE A 142 10.21 28.35 1.44
N PHE A 143 11.09 28.73 2.36
CA PHE A 143 12.40 28.12 2.56
C PHE A 143 12.35 27.31 3.86
N LEU A 144 12.44 25.99 3.77
CA LEU A 144 12.46 25.08 4.90
C LEU A 144 13.90 24.64 5.18
N SER A 145 14.41 24.95 6.37
CA SER A 145 15.72 24.49 6.79
C SER A 145 15.63 23.09 7.38
N LEU A 146 16.46 22.19 6.85
CA LEU A 146 16.56 20.83 7.30
C LEU A 146 17.83 20.62 8.13
N PRO A 147 17.80 19.70 9.10
CA PRO A 147 19.02 19.29 9.79
C PRO A 147 20.03 18.78 8.76
N ARG A 148 21.33 18.98 9.05
CA ARG A 148 22.41 18.46 8.21
C ARG A 148 22.21 16.95 8.00
N THR A 149 21.91 16.60 6.75
CA THR A 149 22.13 15.29 6.16
C THR A 149 23.64 15.10 6.08
N PHE A 150 24.18 14.01 6.61
CA PHE A 150 25.53 13.61 6.21
C PHE A 150 25.42 13.18 4.75
N ALA A 151 26.05 13.94 3.86
CA ALA A 151 26.11 13.64 2.44
C ALA A 151 26.47 12.17 2.24
N GLN A 152 25.74 11.51 1.32
CA GLN A 152 26.01 10.14 0.88
C GLN A 152 27.53 9.97 0.69
N SER A 153 28.16 9.11 1.51
CA SER A 153 29.43 8.55 1.12
C SER A 153 29.19 7.90 -0.24
N SER A 154 29.85 8.44 -1.25
CA SER A 154 29.89 7.91 -2.61
C SER A 154 29.77 6.39 -2.61
N TYR A 155 28.69 5.87 -3.18
CA TYR A 155 28.59 4.46 -3.54
C TYR A 155 29.58 4.24 -4.70
N SER A 156 30.87 4.15 -4.40
CA SER A 156 31.81 3.57 -5.34
C SER A 156 31.48 2.08 -5.40
N ILE A 157 30.80 1.66 -6.45
CA ILE A 157 30.83 0.26 -6.88
C ILE A 157 32.29 -0.01 -7.23
N ARG A 158 33.06 -0.57 -6.29
CA ARG A 158 34.28 -1.29 -6.65
C ARG A 158 33.80 -2.56 -7.33
N GLU A 159 33.84 -2.58 -8.65
CA GLU A 159 33.89 -3.82 -9.40
C GLU A 159 35.10 -4.62 -8.89
N ASN A 160 34.84 -5.66 -8.10
CA ASN A 160 35.86 -6.64 -7.78
C ASN A 160 35.87 -7.68 -8.90
N ILE A 161 36.88 -7.56 -9.76
CA ILE A 161 37.35 -8.60 -10.68
C ILE A 161 37.87 -9.77 -9.82
N SER A 162 36.96 -10.60 -9.30
CA SER A 162 37.18 -12.03 -9.06
C SER A 162 35.89 -12.64 -8.51
N GLY A 163 35.26 -13.47 -9.33
CA GLY A 163 33.99 -14.12 -9.00
C GLY A 163 34.10 -15.00 -7.76
N LYS A 164 33.46 -14.56 -6.66
CA LYS A 164 32.78 -15.36 -5.61
C LYS A 164 32.25 -14.41 -4.51
N PRO A 165 30.93 -14.40 -4.21
CA PRO A 165 30.41 -13.55 -3.14
C PRO A 165 30.74 -14.16 -1.76
N LYS A 166 31.57 -13.47 -0.97
CA LYS A 166 31.67 -13.67 0.48
C LYS A 166 30.95 -12.52 1.17
N HIS A 167 29.84 -12.82 1.88
CA HIS A 167 29.18 -11.87 2.75
C HIS A 167 29.99 -11.68 4.04
N SER A 168 30.92 -10.72 4.06
CA SER A 168 31.49 -10.19 5.31
C SER A 168 30.79 -8.88 5.66
N ARG A 169 29.96 -8.90 6.72
CA ARG A 169 29.45 -7.69 7.37
C ARG A 169 30.61 -6.97 8.07
N ALA A 170 31.22 -6.01 7.40
CA ALA A 170 32.05 -5.01 8.07
C ALA A 170 31.12 -4.02 8.78
N LYS A 171 31.11 -4.08 10.11
CA LYS A 171 30.37 -3.16 10.98
C LYS A 171 31.14 -1.85 11.02
N VAL A 172 30.86 -0.93 10.11
CA VAL A 172 31.38 0.45 10.17
C VAL A 172 30.66 1.16 11.31
N ARG A 173 31.43 1.54 12.33
CA ARG A 173 30.98 2.36 13.47
C ARG A 173 30.92 3.83 13.00
N GLY A 174 29.88 4.17 12.25
CA GLY A 174 29.43 5.56 12.08
C GLY A 174 28.39 5.89 13.15
N GLU A 175 28.33 7.14 13.61
CA GLU A 175 27.28 7.59 14.52
C GLU A 175 25.88 7.30 13.94
N PRO A 176 24.86 6.95 14.75
CA PRO A 176 23.63 6.33 14.26
C PRO A 176 22.65 7.26 13.53
N ASN A 177 22.93 8.57 13.43
CA ASN A 177 21.93 9.59 13.13
C ASN A 177 22.22 10.37 11.84
N GLY A 178 22.53 9.67 10.74
CA GLY A 178 22.43 10.25 9.40
C GLY A 178 20.99 10.15 8.90
N LEU A 179 20.26 11.27 8.81
CA LEU A 179 18.92 11.29 8.20
C LEU A 179 19.06 11.15 6.68
N ASN A 180 18.32 10.23 6.07
CA ASN A 180 18.19 10.11 4.62
C ASN A 180 16.73 10.38 4.23
N TYR A 181 16.46 11.54 3.66
CA TYR A 181 15.10 11.91 3.26
C TYR A 181 14.56 11.09 2.08
N VAL A 182 15.43 10.37 1.36
CA VAL A 182 15.01 9.46 0.27
C VAL A 182 14.13 8.32 0.79
N ASP A 183 14.38 7.89 2.02
CA ASP A 183 13.61 6.81 2.66
C ASP A 183 12.30 7.31 3.27
N PHE A 184 12.07 8.63 3.27
CA PHE A 184 10.86 9.21 3.84
C PHE A 184 9.68 9.04 2.89
N ARG A 185 8.49 9.08 3.50
CA ARG A 185 7.19 9.11 2.83
C ARG A 185 6.46 10.37 3.25
N PHE A 186 5.82 11.00 2.28
CA PHE A 186 5.29 12.35 2.36
C PHE A 186 3.76 12.41 2.23
N GLY A 187 3.08 11.35 2.70
CA GLY A 187 1.62 11.26 2.69
C GLY A 187 1.05 11.16 1.27
N TYR A 188 -0.23 11.49 1.08
CA TYR A 188 -0.91 11.33 -0.20
C TYR A 188 -1.21 12.68 -0.87
N GLN A 189 -1.28 12.70 -2.20
CA GLN A 189 -1.67 13.91 -2.96
C GLN A 189 -3.19 14.06 -2.97
N GLU A 190 -3.70 15.17 -2.44
CA GLU A 190 -5.13 15.49 -2.44
C GLU A 190 -5.69 15.61 -3.86
N GLU A 191 -4.88 16.08 -4.81
CA GLU A 191 -5.25 16.22 -6.22
C GLU A 191 -5.59 14.86 -6.85
N LYS A 192 -4.80 13.81 -6.59
CA LYS A 192 -5.06 12.46 -7.09
C LYS A 192 -6.38 11.91 -6.53
N ILE A 193 -6.66 12.15 -5.24
CA ILE A 193 -7.90 11.73 -4.59
C ILE A 193 -9.10 12.50 -5.17
N ARG A 194 -8.96 13.81 -5.39
CA ARG A 194 -9.99 14.64 -6.03
C ARG A 194 -10.23 14.22 -7.48
N GLN A 195 -9.18 13.90 -8.23
CA GLN A 195 -9.30 13.40 -9.60
C GLN A 195 -10.06 12.08 -9.61
N ALA A 196 -9.69 11.09 -8.78
CA ALA A 196 -10.46 9.85 -8.66
C ALA A 196 -11.95 10.13 -8.40
N LYS A 197 -12.26 11.01 -7.43
CA LYS A 197 -13.63 11.41 -7.10
C LYS A 197 -14.36 11.99 -8.30
N ASN A 198 -13.74 12.89 -9.05
CA ASN A 198 -14.33 13.55 -10.22
C ASN A 198 -14.68 12.54 -11.33
N TYR A 199 -13.90 11.48 -11.46
CA TYR A 199 -14.20 10.38 -12.37
C TYR A 199 -15.11 9.32 -11.75
N GLY A 200 -15.59 9.51 -10.51
CA GLY A 200 -16.49 8.57 -9.80
C GLY A 200 -15.81 7.28 -9.34
N LEU A 201 -14.50 7.33 -9.11
CA LEU A 201 -13.69 6.27 -8.53
C LEU A 201 -13.35 6.60 -7.07
N LYS A 202 -13.23 5.56 -6.25
CA LYS A 202 -12.68 5.66 -4.89
C LYS A 202 -11.16 5.49 -4.91
N VAL A 203 -10.53 5.70 -3.77
CA VAL A 203 -9.09 5.45 -3.59
C VAL A 203 -8.86 4.43 -2.49
N LEU A 204 -8.06 3.41 -2.78
CA LEU A 204 -7.47 2.52 -1.78
C LEU A 204 -6.11 3.11 -1.39
N LEU A 205 -5.97 3.54 -0.14
CA LEU A 205 -4.72 4.10 0.35
C LEU A 205 -3.77 2.98 0.76
N GLN A 206 -2.57 2.97 0.19
CA GLN A 206 -1.47 2.10 0.59
C GLN A 206 -0.50 2.87 1.47
N THR A 207 -0.19 2.37 2.65
CA THR A 207 0.79 3.04 3.52
C THR A 207 2.08 2.25 3.64
N GLU A 208 3.18 2.97 3.54
CA GLU A 208 4.53 2.48 3.84
C GLU A 208 5.10 3.20 5.07
N SER A 209 4.56 4.37 5.41
CA SER A 209 5.09 5.29 6.41
C SER A 209 4.67 5.04 7.84
N LEU A 210 3.77 4.08 8.09
CA LEU A 210 3.38 3.65 9.43
C LEU A 210 4.50 2.82 10.08
N SER A 211 5.65 3.47 10.29
CA SER A 211 6.59 3.12 11.34
C SER A 211 5.93 3.36 12.68
N VAL A 212 6.24 2.48 13.61
CA VAL A 212 5.51 2.37 14.87
C VAL A 212 5.91 3.48 15.83
N GLY A 213 4.93 4.02 16.55
CA GLY A 213 5.14 5.12 17.50
C GLY A 213 4.96 6.49 16.86
N GLU A 214 4.90 6.59 15.53
CA GLU A 214 4.50 7.80 14.85
C GLU A 214 2.98 8.00 15.05
N SER A 215 2.59 9.02 15.81
CA SER A 215 1.22 9.53 15.78
C SER A 215 0.88 9.85 14.33
N VAL A 216 -0.29 9.41 13.85
CA VAL A 216 -0.90 9.70 12.54
C VAL A 216 0.00 10.56 11.64
N PRO A 217 0.61 10.00 10.57
CA PRO A 217 1.43 10.75 9.63
C PRO A 217 0.78 12.10 9.37
N ALA A 218 1.53 13.19 9.51
CA ALA A 218 1.00 14.56 9.47
C ALA A 218 0.50 14.92 8.06
N GLY A 219 -0.56 14.26 7.63
CA GLY A 219 -1.01 14.18 6.26
C GLY A 219 -2.37 13.50 6.15
N PHE A 220 -2.87 12.83 7.21
CA PHE A 220 -4.26 12.36 7.28
C PHE A 220 -5.27 13.50 7.54
N SER A 221 -5.08 14.66 6.92
CA SER A 221 -6.12 15.69 6.80
C SER A 221 -7.16 15.35 5.72
N PHE A 222 -7.23 14.10 5.24
CA PHE A 222 -8.26 13.65 4.29
C PHE A 222 -9.64 13.47 4.91
N PHE A 223 -9.93 13.99 6.12
CA PHE A 223 -11.29 13.95 6.67
C PHE A 223 -12.31 14.55 5.68
N GLY A 224 -11.93 15.55 4.89
CA GLY A 224 -12.75 16.11 3.80
C GLY A 224 -12.98 15.17 2.60
N TYR A 225 -12.18 14.12 2.46
CA TYR A 225 -12.27 13.12 1.38
C TYR A 225 -12.54 11.70 1.89
N LYS A 226 -12.86 11.54 3.16
CA LYS A 226 -13.12 10.25 3.81
C LYS A 226 -14.10 9.39 3.04
N GLU A 227 -15.16 9.99 2.51
CA GLU A 227 -16.16 9.30 1.70
C GLU A 227 -15.59 8.76 0.39
N ASN A 228 -14.50 9.34 -0.14
CA ASN A 228 -13.84 8.89 -1.35
C ASN A 228 -12.76 7.82 -1.13
N ILE A 229 -12.48 7.47 0.13
CA ILE A 229 -11.54 6.41 0.47
C ILE A 229 -12.31 5.09 0.53
N SER A 230 -11.93 4.09 -0.26
CA SER A 230 -12.58 2.77 -0.23
C SER A 230 -12.12 1.94 0.96
N ALA A 231 -10.81 1.91 1.21
CA ALA A 231 -10.19 1.27 2.35
C ALA A 231 -8.74 1.76 2.52
N PHE A 232 -8.10 1.26 3.57
CA PHE A 232 -6.69 1.39 3.85
C PHE A 232 -6.02 0.02 3.78
N THR A 233 -4.81 -0.07 3.26
CA THR A 233 -4.04 -1.32 3.22
C THR A 233 -2.56 -1.07 3.48
N PHE A 234 -1.89 -2.14 3.91
CA PHE A 234 -0.43 -2.22 3.95
C PHE A 234 0.04 -3.02 2.73
N PRO A 235 1.13 -2.60 2.06
CA PRO A 235 1.81 -3.42 1.06
C PRO A 235 2.15 -4.81 1.63
N SER A 236 1.96 -5.83 0.82
CA SER A 236 2.05 -7.25 1.22
C SER A 236 3.43 -7.69 1.75
N TYR A 237 4.47 -6.91 1.48
CA TYR A 237 5.84 -7.19 1.89
C TYR A 237 6.26 -6.47 3.19
N LEU A 238 5.48 -5.52 3.67
CA LEU A 238 5.79 -4.80 4.90
C LEU A 238 5.31 -5.60 6.12
N GLN A 239 6.25 -5.89 7.00
CA GLN A 239 5.91 -6.52 8.26
C GLN A 239 5.21 -5.51 9.17
N PHE A 240 3.94 -5.75 9.53
CA PHE A 240 3.30 -4.99 10.60
C PHE A 240 3.90 -5.43 11.95
N ILE A 241 5.02 -4.83 12.32
CA ILE A 241 5.63 -4.99 13.65
C ILE A 241 5.22 -3.78 14.45
N PRO A 242 4.29 -3.82 15.41
CA PRO A 242 4.10 -2.72 16.34
C PRO A 242 5.21 -2.76 17.41
N LEU A 243 6.18 -1.85 17.31
CA LEU A 243 7.15 -1.44 18.31
C LEU A 243 6.79 -0.04 18.85
N LEU A 244 5.92 0.08 19.85
CA LEU A 244 5.84 1.38 20.56
C LEU A 244 7.14 1.63 21.31
N PRO A 245 7.54 2.90 21.50
CA PRO A 245 8.49 3.25 22.55
C PRO A 245 8.00 2.64 23.87
N SER A 246 8.89 2.00 24.62
CA SER A 246 8.61 1.24 25.85
C SER A 246 7.91 2.02 26.96
N GLU A 247 7.66 3.31 26.77
CA GLU A 247 7.12 4.23 27.76
C GLU A 247 5.60 4.43 27.65
N GLU A 248 4.97 4.17 26.49
CA GLU A 248 3.50 4.21 26.38
C GLU A 248 2.88 2.84 26.75
N LYS A 249 2.10 2.79 27.85
CA LYS A 249 1.31 1.61 28.26
C LYS A 249 0.13 1.27 27.33
N ILE A 250 -0.05 1.99 26.22
CA ILE A 250 -1.20 1.87 25.33
C ILE A 250 -0.92 0.73 24.34
N ASN A 251 -1.90 -0.16 24.10
CA ASN A 251 -1.75 -1.20 23.08
C ASN A 251 -1.68 -0.54 21.69
N PRO A 252 -0.59 -0.73 20.92
CA PRO A 252 -0.41 -0.10 19.61
C PRO A 252 -1.54 -0.41 18.61
N VAL A 253 -2.10 -1.62 18.71
CA VAL A 253 -3.23 -2.05 17.86
C VAL A 253 -4.48 -1.24 18.17
N ARG A 254 -4.69 -0.90 19.45
CA ARG A 254 -5.83 -0.10 19.91
C ARG A 254 -5.66 1.38 19.53
N LYS A 255 -4.45 1.94 19.66
CA LYS A 255 -4.14 3.30 19.20
C LYS A 255 -4.35 3.42 17.69
N PHE A 256 -3.90 2.42 16.91
CA PHE A 256 -4.18 2.36 15.47
C PHE A 256 -5.69 2.30 15.18
N GLU A 257 -6.45 1.49 15.91
CA GLU A 257 -7.90 1.43 15.75
C GLU A 257 -8.58 2.77 16.06
N GLU A 258 -8.21 3.42 17.15
CA GLU A 258 -8.73 4.73 17.57
C GLU A 258 -8.37 5.82 16.54
N ASP A 259 -7.13 5.85 16.05
CA ASP A 259 -6.63 6.89 15.16
C ASP A 259 -7.08 6.70 13.69
N PHE A 260 -7.16 5.45 13.20
CA PHE A 260 -7.38 5.16 11.78
C PHE A 260 -8.73 4.54 11.45
N LEU A 261 -9.27 3.70 12.34
CA LEU A 261 -10.47 2.89 12.05
C LEU A 261 -11.73 3.46 12.69
N SER A 262 -11.62 4.13 13.85
CA SER A 262 -12.73 4.84 14.49
C SER A 262 -13.40 5.91 13.59
N PRO A 263 -12.68 6.56 12.66
CA PRO A 263 -13.31 7.37 11.63
C PRO A 263 -14.12 6.54 10.63
N GLY A 264 -14.35 5.24 10.76
CA GLY A 264 -15.14 4.45 9.80
C GLY A 264 -14.46 4.20 8.46
N ILE A 265 -13.12 4.35 8.41
CA ILE A 265 -12.32 3.93 7.26
C ILE A 265 -12.17 2.41 7.31
N LYS A 266 -12.44 1.74 6.19
CA LYS A 266 -12.37 0.28 6.09
C LYS A 266 -10.91 -0.17 6.03
N LEU A 267 -10.60 -1.31 6.64
CA LEU A 267 -9.28 -1.95 6.55
C LEU A 267 -9.31 -3.08 5.52
N ALA A 268 -8.36 -3.09 4.61
CA ALA A 268 -8.10 -4.18 3.68
C ALA A 268 -6.77 -4.84 4.01
N LEU A 269 -6.77 -6.17 4.08
CA LEU A 269 -5.64 -6.97 4.53
C LEU A 269 -5.31 -8.04 3.50
N SER A 270 -4.02 -8.14 3.15
CA SER A 270 -3.52 -9.13 2.19
C SER A 270 -3.87 -10.57 2.63
N GLU A 271 -4.31 -11.40 1.69
CA GLU A 271 -4.64 -12.80 1.96
C GLU A 271 -3.44 -13.65 2.42
N PHE A 272 -2.22 -13.19 2.15
CA PHE A 272 -0.97 -13.87 2.50
C PHE A 272 -0.25 -13.24 3.71
N LEU A 273 -0.98 -12.48 4.54
CA LEU A 273 -0.44 -11.95 5.79
C LEU A 273 0.29 -13.01 6.61
N LEU A 274 1.47 -12.65 7.11
CA LEU A 274 2.27 -13.52 7.94
C LEU A 274 1.48 -13.91 9.21
N GLN A 275 1.69 -15.14 9.68
CA GLN A 275 0.95 -15.68 10.83
C GLN A 275 1.18 -14.85 12.12
N SER A 276 2.32 -14.20 12.25
CA SER A 276 2.65 -13.30 13.37
C SER A 276 1.80 -12.02 13.34
N GLU A 277 1.50 -11.49 12.15
CA GLU A 277 0.71 -10.28 11.94
C GLU A 277 -0.77 -10.55 12.07
N SER A 278 -1.20 -11.69 11.55
CA SER A 278 -2.60 -12.12 11.61
C SER A 278 -3.10 -12.19 13.07
N ARG A 279 -2.27 -12.65 14.02
CA ARG A 279 -2.58 -12.61 15.45
C ARG A 279 -2.73 -11.20 16.02
N LYS A 280 -1.98 -10.22 15.52
CA LYS A 280 -2.08 -8.83 15.98
C LYS A 280 -3.39 -8.20 15.48
N PHE A 281 -3.71 -8.39 14.20
CA PHE A 281 -4.96 -7.92 13.60
C PHE A 281 -6.20 -8.65 14.14
N SER A 282 -6.04 -9.86 14.71
CA SER A 282 -7.13 -10.55 15.42
C SER A 282 -7.63 -9.81 16.68
N GLN A 283 -6.83 -8.87 17.20
CA GLN A 283 -7.17 -8.08 18.39
C GLN A 283 -7.89 -6.77 18.07
N LEU A 284 -7.94 -6.35 16.80
CA LEU A 284 -8.77 -5.22 16.42
C LEU A 284 -10.22 -5.53 16.78
N ASN A 285 -11.10 -4.52 16.85
CA ASN A 285 -12.56 -4.66 16.86
C ASN A 285 -13.26 -4.10 15.59
N HIS A 286 -12.56 -4.10 14.45
CA HIS A 286 -13.03 -3.62 13.16
C HIS A 286 -13.29 -4.70 12.09
N SER A 287 -14.22 -4.39 11.17
CA SER A 287 -14.49 -5.23 9.99
C SER A 287 -13.37 -5.11 8.95
N VAL A 288 -12.95 -6.23 8.35
CA VAL A 288 -11.79 -6.29 7.44
C VAL A 288 -12.17 -6.91 6.10
N SER A 289 -11.68 -6.31 5.01
CA SER A 289 -11.76 -6.83 3.65
C SER A 289 -10.52 -7.64 3.30
N ARG A 290 -10.71 -8.79 2.64
CA ARG A 290 -9.59 -9.59 2.16
C ARG A 290 -9.16 -9.10 0.79
N LEU A 291 -7.88 -8.74 0.72
CA LEU A 291 -7.20 -8.21 -0.44
C LEU A 291 -6.35 -9.31 -1.10
N HIS A 292 -6.48 -9.47 -2.42
CA HIS A 292 -5.52 -10.20 -3.23
C HIS A 292 -4.73 -9.19 -4.06
N TYR A 293 -3.43 -9.12 -3.82
CA TYR A 293 -2.50 -8.30 -4.55
C TYR A 293 -1.94 -9.10 -5.72
N PHE A 294 -2.05 -8.56 -6.93
CA PHE A 294 -1.56 -9.18 -8.16
C PHE A 294 -0.60 -8.22 -8.86
N GLY A 295 0.67 -8.25 -8.45
CA GLY A 295 1.71 -7.35 -8.91
C GLY A 295 2.78 -8.01 -9.81
N PRO A 296 3.84 -7.26 -10.16
CA PRO A 296 4.94 -7.71 -11.01
C PRO A 296 5.60 -9.01 -10.55
N GLU A 297 5.76 -9.19 -9.25
CA GLU A 297 6.31 -10.40 -8.66
C GLU A 297 5.42 -11.64 -8.90
N GLU A 298 4.09 -11.49 -8.87
CA GLU A 298 3.18 -12.59 -9.21
C GLU A 298 3.18 -12.90 -10.72
N TYR A 299 3.32 -11.88 -11.57
CA TYR A 299 3.43 -12.05 -13.03
C TYR A 299 4.64 -12.92 -13.42
N SER A 300 5.77 -12.78 -12.72
CA SER A 300 6.98 -13.56 -12.97
C SER A 300 6.75 -15.08 -12.91
N LEU A 301 5.78 -15.55 -12.11
CA LEU A 301 5.44 -16.97 -11.96
C LEU A 301 4.84 -17.58 -13.22
N TYR A 302 4.29 -16.75 -14.11
CA TYR A 302 3.64 -17.20 -15.34
C TYR A 302 4.61 -17.29 -16.51
N GLY A 303 5.77 -16.62 -16.46
CA GLY A 303 6.73 -16.57 -17.58
C GLY A 303 6.07 -16.24 -18.93
N LYS A 304 6.75 -16.51 -20.06
CA LYS A 304 6.17 -16.33 -21.41
C LYS A 304 5.22 -17.47 -21.83
N GLN A 305 4.42 -17.98 -20.90
CA GLN A 305 3.56 -19.13 -21.16
C GLN A 305 2.39 -18.76 -22.08
N LYS A 306 2.11 -19.63 -23.06
CA LYS A 306 0.84 -19.55 -23.82
C LYS A 306 -0.34 -19.58 -22.83
N LYS A 307 -1.31 -18.69 -23.04
CA LYS A 307 -2.53 -18.52 -22.21
C LYS A 307 -2.29 -18.01 -20.78
N ALA A 308 -1.26 -17.18 -20.56
CA ALA A 308 -1.04 -16.52 -19.27
C ALA A 308 -2.29 -15.76 -18.79
N GLU A 309 -2.95 -15.00 -19.67
CA GLU A 309 -4.21 -14.30 -19.40
C GLU A 309 -5.28 -15.22 -18.76
N GLU A 310 -5.57 -16.36 -19.38
CA GLU A 310 -6.59 -17.30 -18.89
C GLU A 310 -6.23 -17.86 -17.50
N LYS A 311 -4.94 -18.11 -17.25
CA LYS A 311 -4.47 -18.61 -15.95
C LYS A 311 -4.58 -17.54 -14.87
N ILE A 312 -4.26 -16.29 -15.22
CA ILE A 312 -4.41 -15.13 -14.33
C ILE A 312 -5.89 -14.96 -13.98
N LEU A 313 -6.79 -14.93 -14.98
CA LEU A 313 -8.24 -14.85 -14.75
C LEU A 313 -8.72 -15.97 -13.80
N LYS A 314 -8.33 -17.22 -14.05
CA LYS A 314 -8.67 -18.34 -13.17
C LYS A 314 -8.18 -18.12 -11.73
N ARG A 315 -6.96 -17.60 -11.55
CA ARG A 315 -6.42 -17.31 -10.20
C ARG A 315 -7.24 -16.22 -9.50
N LEU A 316 -7.55 -15.13 -10.18
CA LEU A 316 -8.36 -14.04 -9.62
C LEU A 316 -9.75 -14.54 -9.19
N ILE A 317 -10.42 -15.32 -10.04
CA ILE A 317 -11.73 -15.91 -9.73
C ILE A 317 -11.65 -16.86 -8.53
N ARG A 318 -10.61 -17.71 -8.47
CA ARG A 318 -10.38 -18.61 -7.32
C ARG A 318 -10.08 -17.83 -6.04
N ALA A 319 -9.38 -16.70 -6.11
CA ALA A 319 -9.17 -15.79 -4.98
C ALA A 319 -10.52 -15.37 -4.37
N VAL A 320 -11.44 -14.91 -5.22
CA VAL A 320 -12.76 -14.45 -4.78
C VAL A 320 -13.61 -15.62 -4.24
N LYS A 321 -13.69 -16.72 -4.99
CA LYS A 321 -14.58 -17.85 -4.73
C LYS A 321 -14.10 -18.76 -3.61
N GLU A 322 -12.84 -19.18 -3.65
CA GLU A 322 -12.30 -20.18 -2.73
C GLU A 322 -11.71 -19.55 -1.48
N ARG A 323 -11.20 -18.32 -1.59
CA ARG A 323 -10.44 -17.65 -0.54
C ARG A 323 -11.15 -16.42 0.03
N ASN A 324 -12.40 -16.14 -0.36
CA ASN A 324 -13.19 -15.03 0.16
C ASN A 324 -12.53 -13.66 0.00
N VAL A 325 -11.77 -13.47 -1.08
CA VAL A 325 -11.24 -12.16 -1.46
C VAL A 325 -12.39 -11.27 -1.93
N ARG A 326 -12.40 -10.02 -1.48
CA ARG A 326 -13.41 -9.01 -1.84
C ARG A 326 -12.80 -7.72 -2.38
N LEU A 327 -11.47 -7.64 -2.40
CA LEU A 327 -10.71 -6.60 -3.05
C LEU A 327 -9.60 -7.24 -3.89
N LEU A 328 -9.62 -7.01 -5.21
CA LEU A 328 -8.56 -7.39 -6.15
C LEU A 328 -7.74 -6.15 -6.47
N TYR A 329 -6.44 -6.15 -6.16
CA TYR A 329 -5.52 -5.08 -6.52
C TYR A 329 -4.65 -5.51 -7.69
N LEU A 330 -4.74 -4.81 -8.80
CA LEU A 330 -4.16 -5.23 -10.06
C LEU A 330 -3.16 -4.18 -10.58
N TYR A 331 -2.01 -4.65 -11.05
CA TYR A 331 -1.08 -3.88 -11.87
C TYR A 331 -1.42 -4.05 -13.36
N PRO A 332 -0.92 -3.19 -14.25
CA PRO A 332 -0.97 -3.44 -15.69
C PRO A 332 -0.36 -4.81 -16.01
N LEU A 333 -1.05 -5.61 -16.81
CA LEU A 333 -0.51 -6.88 -17.30
C LEU A 333 0.64 -6.61 -18.27
N PRO A 334 1.74 -7.40 -18.20
CA PRO A 334 2.77 -7.38 -19.21
C PRO A 334 2.20 -7.66 -20.60
N LYS A 335 2.73 -6.98 -21.62
CA LYS A 335 2.22 -7.07 -23.01
C LYS A 335 2.25 -8.50 -23.54
N GLU A 336 3.25 -9.27 -23.15
CA GLU A 336 3.41 -10.68 -23.50
C GLU A 336 2.31 -11.61 -22.94
N PHE A 337 1.51 -11.15 -21.97
CA PHE A 337 0.42 -11.94 -21.40
C PHE A 337 -0.91 -11.67 -22.07
N LEU A 338 -1.01 -10.56 -22.80
CA LEU A 338 -2.18 -10.19 -23.55
C LEU A 338 -2.20 -10.88 -24.91
N PRO A 339 -3.38 -11.09 -25.52
CA PRO A 339 -3.47 -11.50 -26.90
C PRO A 339 -2.75 -10.51 -27.83
N ALA A 340 -2.29 -10.98 -28.99
CA ALA A 340 -1.91 -10.07 -30.06
C ALA A 340 -3.20 -9.46 -30.63
N GLY A 341 -3.34 -8.14 -30.53
CA GLY A 341 -4.52 -7.41 -30.98
C GLY A 341 -4.21 -5.96 -31.30
N ASP A 342 -5.27 -5.16 -31.43
CA ASP A 342 -5.24 -3.83 -32.02
C ASP A 342 -4.52 -2.77 -31.16
N GLY A 343 -4.41 -3.00 -29.84
CA GLY A 343 -3.73 -2.08 -28.91
C GLY A 343 -3.56 -2.65 -27.50
N TYR A 344 -2.54 -2.18 -26.77
CA TYR A 344 -2.26 -2.65 -25.40
C TYR A 344 -3.44 -2.44 -24.45
N PHE A 345 -4.09 -1.28 -24.52
CA PHE A 345 -5.21 -0.96 -23.66
C PHE A 345 -6.51 -1.64 -24.09
N ASP A 346 -6.74 -1.85 -25.39
CA ASP A 346 -7.91 -2.60 -25.86
C ASP A 346 -7.89 -4.05 -25.35
N GLU A 347 -6.71 -4.67 -25.32
CA GLU A 347 -6.57 -6.00 -24.72
C GLU A 347 -6.71 -5.98 -23.19
N HIS A 348 -6.29 -4.91 -22.51
CA HIS A 348 -6.59 -4.72 -21.08
C HIS A 348 -8.08 -4.59 -20.80
N TYR A 349 -8.79 -3.82 -21.62
CA TYR A 349 -10.23 -3.65 -21.51
C TYR A 349 -10.96 -4.98 -21.77
N ASN A 350 -10.50 -5.76 -22.75
CA ASN A 350 -10.98 -7.12 -22.97
C ASN A 350 -10.73 -8.03 -21.76
N PHE A 351 -9.56 -7.94 -21.13
CA PHE A 351 -9.26 -8.65 -19.89
C PHE A 351 -10.23 -8.27 -18.76
N PHE A 352 -10.48 -6.97 -18.55
CA PHE A 352 -11.45 -6.51 -17.53
C PHE A 352 -12.87 -6.99 -17.84
N ALA A 353 -13.29 -6.97 -19.12
CA ALA A 353 -14.58 -7.50 -19.54
C ALA A 353 -14.71 -9.01 -19.24
N LYS A 354 -13.66 -9.79 -19.51
CA LYS A 354 -13.62 -11.23 -19.19
C LYS A 354 -13.66 -11.46 -17.67
N LEU A 355 -12.94 -10.65 -16.88
CA LEU A 355 -12.97 -10.71 -15.42
C LEU A 355 -14.39 -10.47 -14.89
N LYS A 356 -15.03 -9.36 -15.31
CA LYS A 356 -16.42 -9.02 -14.96
C LYS A 356 -17.37 -10.16 -15.31
N LYS A 357 -17.34 -10.64 -16.56
CA LYS A 357 -18.17 -11.75 -17.03
C LYS A 357 -17.99 -13.03 -16.21
N ASN A 358 -16.76 -13.36 -15.82
CA ASN A 358 -16.49 -14.56 -15.02
C ASN A 358 -16.96 -14.40 -13.56
N LEU A 359 -16.85 -13.22 -12.98
CA LEU A 359 -17.40 -12.93 -11.65
C LEU A 359 -18.93 -12.98 -11.67
N ASP A 360 -19.57 -12.41 -12.69
CA ASP A 360 -21.03 -12.44 -12.86
C ASP A 360 -21.55 -13.88 -12.98
N LYS A 361 -20.86 -14.75 -13.75
CA LYS A 361 -21.18 -16.19 -13.84
C LYS A 361 -21.15 -16.90 -12.49
N GLU A 362 -20.20 -16.52 -11.63
CA GLU A 362 -20.07 -17.03 -10.25
C GLU A 362 -21.00 -16.29 -9.27
N LYS A 363 -21.91 -15.44 -9.78
CA LYS A 363 -22.91 -14.66 -9.04
C LYS A 363 -22.29 -13.63 -8.07
N PHE A 364 -21.09 -13.16 -8.36
CA PHE A 364 -20.49 -11.98 -7.74
C PHE A 364 -20.88 -10.73 -8.53
N LYS A 365 -20.84 -9.57 -7.88
CA LYS A 365 -21.06 -8.26 -8.53
C LYS A 365 -19.84 -7.38 -8.31
N LEU A 366 -19.44 -6.63 -9.33
CA LEU A 366 -18.42 -5.60 -9.17
C LEU A 366 -18.97 -4.38 -8.43
N GLY A 367 -18.17 -3.79 -7.54
CA GLY A 367 -18.51 -2.60 -6.78
C GLY A 367 -17.62 -2.39 -5.56
N ILE A 368 -17.85 -1.33 -4.79
CA ILE A 368 -17.04 -1.04 -3.59
C ILE A 368 -17.15 -2.17 -2.56
N ASN A 369 -16.01 -2.55 -2.00
CA ASN A 369 -15.92 -3.68 -1.10
C ASN A 369 -16.73 -3.42 0.17
N ASN A 370 -17.31 -4.49 0.69
CA ASN A 370 -17.88 -4.52 2.03
C ASN A 370 -17.00 -5.43 2.90
N PRO A 371 -16.48 -4.94 4.04
CA PRO A 371 -15.67 -5.77 4.92
C PRO A 371 -16.48 -6.89 5.58
N PHE A 372 -15.81 -7.97 5.94
CA PHE A 372 -16.46 -9.03 6.73
C PHE A 372 -16.50 -8.64 8.20
N PRO A 373 -17.61 -8.97 8.91
CA PRO A 373 -17.63 -8.88 10.36
C PRO A 373 -16.56 -9.82 10.91
N GLN A 374 -15.85 -9.28 11.89
CA GLN A 374 -14.52 -9.62 12.31
C GLN A 374 -14.22 -11.07 12.72
N ALA A 375 -15.25 -11.86 13.05
CA ALA A 375 -15.09 -13.14 13.73
C ALA A 375 -14.46 -14.27 12.86
N ASN A 376 -14.40 -14.12 11.53
CA ASN A 376 -14.12 -15.25 10.64
C ASN A 376 -12.94 -15.07 9.68
N PHE A 377 -12.20 -13.97 9.80
CA PHE A 377 -11.11 -13.65 8.87
C PHE A 377 -9.88 -14.57 9.03
N LEU A 378 -9.67 -15.03 10.26
CA LEU A 378 -8.67 -16.02 10.62
C LEU A 378 -9.44 -17.29 10.92
N ALA A 379 -9.09 -18.39 10.27
CA ALA A 379 -9.68 -19.68 10.59
C ALA A 379 -9.69 -19.82 12.13
N PRO A 380 -10.86 -20.05 12.76
CA PRO A 380 -10.87 -20.45 14.15
C PRO A 380 -10.15 -21.79 14.15
N ARG A 381 -8.85 -21.80 14.47
CA ARG A 381 -8.25 -23.05 14.96
C ARG A 381 -9.08 -23.39 16.17
N ALA A 382 -9.73 -24.55 16.11
CA ALA A 382 -10.56 -25.10 17.16
C ALA A 382 -9.90 -24.90 18.52
N LYS A 383 -10.25 -23.80 19.20
CA LYS A 383 -9.76 -23.43 20.53
C LYS A 383 -10.18 -24.52 21.52
N LEU A 384 -11.34 -25.14 21.25
CA LEU A 384 -11.89 -26.30 21.94
C LEU A 384 -11.01 -27.56 21.89
N LEU A 385 -10.41 -27.89 20.74
CA LEU A 385 -9.61 -29.12 20.61
C LEU A 385 -8.28 -29.05 21.37
N ARG A 386 -7.73 -27.84 21.60
CA ARG A 386 -6.52 -27.67 22.43
C ARG A 386 -6.80 -27.73 23.93
N GLN A 387 -7.95 -27.26 24.40
CA GLN A 387 -8.33 -27.39 25.82
C GLN A 387 -8.66 -28.83 26.21
N PHE A 388 -9.18 -29.63 25.27
CA PHE A 388 -9.48 -31.04 25.51
C PHE A 388 -8.26 -31.97 25.38
N LEU A 389 -7.20 -31.57 24.67
CA LEU A 389 -5.97 -32.36 24.48
C LEU A 389 -4.81 -31.91 25.38
N SER A 390 -5.07 -30.97 26.31
CA SER A 390 -4.10 -30.47 27.29
C SER A 390 -4.42 -30.92 28.72
N TYR A 391 -5.16 -32.01 28.89
CA TYR A 391 -5.35 -32.71 30.16
C TYR A 391 -4.87 -34.15 30.05
#